data_AF-A0A0G0V0G1-F1
#
_entry.id   AF-A0A0G0V0G1-F1
#
_cell.length_a   1.000
_cell.length_b   1.000
_cell.length_c   1.000
_cell.angle_alpha   90.00
_cell.angle_beta   90.00
_cell.angle_gamma   90.00
#
_symmetry.space_group_name_H-M   'P 1'
#
loop_
_entity.id
_entity.type
_entity.pdbx_description
1 polymer ?
#
loop_
_entity_poly.entity_id
_entity_poly.type
_entity_poly.pdbx_seq_one_letter_code
_entity_poly.pdbx_strand_id
1 'polypeptide(L)'
;TFKIWWMLIRTFAQILLLTIAAPFQIAFGAIIPGMGFGSWLKSMAANLAVFPITGLFLILSFVFLMISTQYSIPASTSLSWWQLLYIIPGGVGMANTLASNTGWPPLLGSSNSMLGLIFVGASVMVLTLIPKVAEIIKGAMSGRPFAFGSAIGEAWGPVRGLYGSTLGPQVDAVRKYGGEIGAQQFYRSVNSRVNPENRDTAFSRGLPQWFKDYIRRASGQDRTQR
;
A
#
# COMPACT_ATOMS: atom_id res chain seq x y z
N THR A 1 -0.45 -22.85 -2.78
CA THR A 1 0.01 -22.99 -4.20
C THR A 1 -1.11 -23.28 -5.18
N PHE A 2 -2.01 -24.25 -4.95
CA PHE A 2 -3.13 -24.56 -5.86
C PHE A 2 -4.01 -23.34 -6.22
N LYS A 3 -4.28 -22.46 -5.24
CA LYS A 3 -5.04 -21.22 -5.45
C LYS A 3 -4.40 -20.27 -6.49
N ILE A 4 -3.06 -20.25 -6.59
CA ILE A 4 -2.32 -19.39 -7.53
C ILE A 4 -2.53 -19.89 -8.96
N TRP A 5 -2.34 -21.20 -9.18
CA TRP A 5 -2.59 -21.84 -10.48
C TRP A 5 -4.02 -21.61 -10.95
N TRP A 6 -5.00 -21.83 -10.07
CA TRP A 6 -6.41 -21.62 -10.39
C TRP A 6 -6.71 -20.16 -10.77
N MET A 7 -6.14 -19.19 -10.03
CA MET A 7 -6.29 -17.76 -10.32
C MET A 7 -5.69 -17.37 -11.69
N LEU A 8 -4.52 -17.91 -12.04
CA LEU A 8 -3.88 -17.65 -13.34
C LEU A 8 -4.71 -18.20 -14.49
N ILE A 9 -5.20 -19.43 -14.38
CA ILE A 9 -6.08 -20.05 -15.39
C ILE A 9 -7.35 -19.22 -15.57
N ARG A 10 -7.99 -18.81 -14.47
CA ARG A 10 -9.18 -17.95 -14.53
C ARG A 10 -8.90 -16.62 -15.23
N THR A 11 -7.75 -16.00 -14.95
CA THR A 11 -7.35 -14.73 -15.57
C THR A 11 -7.04 -14.89 -17.05
N PHE A 12 -6.41 -16.00 -17.44
CA PHE A 12 -6.17 -16.36 -18.83
C PHE A 12 -7.48 -16.59 -19.60
N ALA A 13 -8.42 -17.36 -19.04
CA ALA A 13 -9.74 -17.56 -19.63
C ALA A 13 -10.49 -16.23 -19.81
N GLN A 14 -10.36 -15.30 -18.85
CA GLN A 14 -10.93 -13.96 -18.96
C GLN A 14 -10.35 -13.17 -20.13
N ILE A 15 -9.04 -13.27 -20.38
CA ILE A 15 -8.37 -12.63 -21.52
C ILE A 15 -8.89 -13.19 -22.83
N LEU A 16 -8.96 -14.52 -22.96
CA LEU A 16 -9.50 -15.16 -24.16
C LEU A 16 -10.92 -14.69 -24.46
N LEU A 17 -11.77 -14.62 -23.44
CA LEU A 17 -13.14 -14.15 -23.58
C LEU A 17 -13.20 -12.67 -23.98
N LEU A 18 -12.33 -11.82 -23.42
CA LEU A 18 -12.22 -10.40 -23.80
C LEU A 18 -11.71 -10.21 -25.23
N THR A 19 -10.84 -11.09 -25.72
CA THR A 19 -10.37 -11.07 -27.12
C THR A 19 -11.51 -11.40 -28.08
N ILE A 20 -12.26 -12.48 -27.79
CA ILE A 20 -13.41 -12.89 -28.62
C ILE A 20 -14.52 -11.82 -28.58
N ALA A 21 -14.75 -11.20 -27.42
CA ALA A 21 -15.75 -10.16 -27.24
C ALA A 21 -15.31 -8.76 -27.76
N ALA A 22 -14.05 -8.59 -28.15
CA ALA A 22 -13.48 -7.29 -28.52
C ALA A 22 -14.25 -6.58 -29.65
N PRO A 23 -14.60 -7.25 -30.78
CA PRO A 23 -15.29 -6.59 -31.89
C PRO A 23 -16.64 -6.01 -31.48
N PHE A 24 -17.38 -6.76 -30.65
CA PHE A 24 -18.69 -6.32 -30.15
C PHE A 24 -18.55 -5.14 -29.20
N GLN A 25 -17.59 -5.15 -28.27
CA GLN A 25 -17.38 -4.04 -27.34
C GLN A 25 -16.97 -2.74 -28.05
N ILE A 26 -16.19 -2.85 -29.13
CA ILE A 26 -15.80 -1.68 -29.93
C ILE A 26 -17.01 -1.15 -30.72
N ALA A 27 -17.82 -2.03 -31.31
CA ALA A 27 -19.02 -1.65 -32.05
C ALA A 27 -20.06 -0.94 -31.15
N PHE A 28 -20.33 -1.48 -29.96
CA PHE A 28 -21.27 -0.86 -29.02
C PHE A 28 -20.77 0.46 -28.44
N GLY A 29 -19.45 0.67 -28.37
CA GLY A 29 -18.86 1.93 -27.92
C GLY A 29 -19.08 3.12 -28.82
N ALA A 30 -19.46 2.89 -30.08
CA ALA A 30 -19.90 3.96 -30.97
C ALA A 30 -21.29 4.50 -30.60
N ILE A 31 -22.10 3.72 -29.89
CA ILE A 31 -23.49 4.03 -29.55
C ILE A 31 -23.62 4.44 -28.08
N ILE A 32 -22.89 3.76 -27.18
CA ILE A 32 -23.00 3.96 -25.73
C ILE A 32 -21.73 4.67 -25.21
N PRO A 33 -21.84 5.94 -24.77
CA PRO A 33 -20.71 6.65 -24.19
C PRO A 33 -20.20 5.92 -22.94
N GLY A 34 -18.89 5.59 -22.93
CA GLY A 34 -18.22 4.88 -21.83
C GLY A 34 -17.99 3.38 -22.03
N MET A 35 -18.62 2.75 -23.03
CA MET A 35 -18.47 1.32 -23.33
C MET A 35 -17.75 1.10 -24.67
N GLY A 36 -16.55 1.65 -24.84
CA GLY A 36 -15.79 1.54 -26.11
C GLY A 36 -14.40 0.95 -25.98
N PHE A 37 -13.60 1.16 -27.03
CA PHE A 37 -12.23 0.66 -27.15
C PHE A 37 -11.38 0.92 -25.89
N GLY A 38 -11.47 2.11 -25.30
CA GLY A 38 -10.72 2.45 -24.09
C GLY A 38 -11.08 1.58 -22.88
N SER A 39 -12.36 1.25 -22.68
CA SER A 39 -12.81 0.39 -21.58
C SER A 39 -12.37 -1.06 -21.78
N TRP A 40 -12.48 -1.57 -23.01
CA TRP A 40 -11.97 -2.88 -23.41
C TRP A 40 -10.46 -2.98 -23.19
N LEU A 41 -9.68 -2.03 -23.73
CA LEU A 41 -8.22 -2.03 -23.65
C LEU A 41 -7.75 -1.96 -22.19
N LYS A 42 -8.39 -1.12 -21.37
CA LYS A 42 -8.13 -1.02 -19.94
C LYS A 42 -8.39 -2.34 -19.22
N SER A 43 -9.48 -3.04 -19.55
CA SER A 43 -9.79 -4.37 -19.02
C SER A 43 -8.77 -5.42 -19.46
N MET A 44 -8.37 -5.41 -20.74
CA MET A 44 -7.35 -6.32 -21.28
C MET A 44 -6.01 -6.11 -20.57
N ALA A 45 -5.53 -4.87 -20.50
CA ALA A 45 -4.29 -4.50 -19.84
C ALA A 45 -4.31 -4.88 -18.34
N ALA A 46 -5.43 -4.67 -17.65
CA ALA A 46 -5.59 -5.05 -16.25
C ALA A 46 -5.46 -6.56 -16.00
N ASN A 47 -5.99 -7.40 -16.91
CA ASN A 47 -5.82 -8.85 -16.79
C ASN A 47 -4.41 -9.30 -17.21
N LEU A 48 -3.80 -8.63 -18.20
CA LEU A 48 -2.44 -8.93 -18.65
C LEU A 48 -1.40 -8.60 -17.58
N ALA A 49 -1.56 -7.49 -16.85
CA ALA A 49 -0.64 -7.05 -15.82
C ALA A 49 -0.51 -8.05 -14.64
N VAL A 50 -1.51 -8.91 -14.42
CA VAL A 50 -1.45 -9.95 -13.38
C VAL A 50 -0.28 -10.90 -13.60
N PHE A 51 0.08 -11.21 -14.84
CA PHE A 51 1.16 -12.15 -15.16
C PHE A 51 2.56 -11.65 -14.77
N PRO A 52 3.06 -10.50 -15.27
CA PRO A 52 4.38 -10.01 -14.91
C PRO A 52 4.50 -9.72 -13.42
N ILE A 53 3.42 -9.26 -12.77
CA ILE A 53 3.46 -8.98 -11.34
C ILE A 53 3.48 -10.27 -10.52
N THR A 54 2.70 -11.28 -10.89
CA THR A 54 2.78 -12.60 -10.23
C THR A 54 4.20 -13.16 -10.37
N GLY A 55 4.82 -13.02 -11.54
CA GLY A 55 6.22 -13.38 -11.76
C GLY A 55 7.19 -12.60 -10.87
N LEU A 56 7.02 -11.28 -10.76
CA LEU A 56 7.83 -10.43 -9.89
C LEU A 56 7.73 -10.84 -8.41
N PHE A 57 6.53 -11.14 -7.92
CA PHE A 57 6.34 -11.59 -6.54
C PHE A 57 6.86 -13.00 -6.29
N LEU A 58 6.82 -13.89 -7.29
CA LEU A 58 7.47 -15.20 -7.21
C LEU A 58 8.99 -15.04 -7.11
N ILE A 59 9.58 -14.17 -7.93
CA ILE A 59 11.02 -13.86 -7.86
C ILE A 59 11.35 -13.27 -6.49
N LEU A 60 10.55 -12.34 -5.98
CA LEU A 60 10.77 -11.73 -4.67
C LEU A 60 10.69 -12.75 -3.52
N SER A 61 9.69 -13.64 -3.54
CA SER A 61 9.57 -14.72 -2.57
C SER A 61 10.78 -15.66 -2.64
N PHE A 62 11.22 -16.00 -3.85
CA PHE A 62 12.39 -16.83 -4.06
C PHE A 62 13.66 -16.14 -3.53
N VAL A 63 13.83 -14.83 -3.74
CA VAL A 63 14.94 -14.05 -3.19
C VAL A 63 14.97 -14.13 -1.65
N PHE A 64 13.83 -13.99 -0.97
CA PHE A 64 13.80 -14.15 0.49
C PHE A 64 14.13 -15.56 0.95
N LEU A 65 13.67 -16.59 0.22
CA LEU A 65 14.04 -17.97 0.51
C LEU A 65 15.56 -18.18 0.37
N MET A 66 16.16 -17.60 -0.67
CA MET A 66 17.59 -17.70 -0.94
C MET A 66 18.42 -17.04 0.17
N ILE A 67 18.03 -15.84 0.59
CA ILE A 67 18.68 -15.14 1.71
C ILE A 67 18.61 -16.01 2.97
N SER A 68 17.47 -16.65 3.26
CA SER A 68 17.35 -17.57 4.39
C SER A 68 18.38 -18.71 4.34
N THR A 69 18.57 -19.35 3.20
CA THR A 69 19.49 -20.51 3.09
C THR A 69 20.95 -20.14 3.40
N GLN A 70 21.38 -18.90 3.11
CA GLN A 70 22.71 -18.42 3.45
C GLN A 70 22.93 -18.30 4.96
N TYR A 71 21.88 -17.97 5.71
CA TYR A 71 21.95 -17.87 7.17
C TYR A 71 21.73 -19.21 7.89
N SER A 72 21.05 -20.16 7.24
CA SER A 72 20.70 -21.45 7.83
C SER A 72 21.68 -22.58 7.51
N ILE A 73 22.44 -22.51 6.41
CA ILE A 73 23.32 -23.60 5.94
C ILE A 73 24.80 -23.16 6.03
N PRO A 74 25.69 -23.95 6.69
CA PRO A 74 27.13 -23.68 6.73
C PRO A 74 27.74 -23.58 5.32
N ALA A 75 28.69 -22.66 5.15
CA ALA A 75 29.26 -22.23 3.86
C ALA A 75 29.92 -23.33 2.98
N SER A 76 30.08 -24.56 3.47
CA SER A 76 30.78 -25.65 2.76
C SER A 76 29.96 -26.31 1.64
N THR A 77 28.66 -26.01 1.50
CA THR A 77 27.80 -26.58 0.44
C THR A 77 27.00 -25.53 -0.34
N SER A 78 27.45 -24.27 -0.37
CA SER A 78 26.71 -23.22 -1.07
C SER A 78 26.75 -23.44 -2.59
N LEU A 79 25.69 -24.01 -3.14
CA LEU A 79 25.40 -23.96 -4.57
C LEU A 79 25.38 -22.49 -5.00
N SER A 80 26.25 -22.10 -5.95
CA SER A 80 26.35 -20.76 -6.52
C SER A 80 25.16 -20.43 -7.44
N TRP A 81 23.94 -20.64 -6.93
CA TRP A 81 22.69 -20.36 -7.63
C TRP A 81 22.47 -18.86 -7.92
N TRP A 82 23.30 -17.98 -7.35
CA TRP A 82 23.39 -16.57 -7.74
C TRP A 82 23.65 -16.39 -9.25
N GLN A 83 24.28 -17.36 -9.92
CA GLN A 83 24.45 -17.37 -11.38
C GLN A 83 23.13 -17.32 -12.16
N LEU A 84 22.03 -17.82 -11.61
CA LEU A 84 20.71 -17.82 -12.25
C LEU A 84 20.10 -16.41 -12.33
N LEU A 85 20.47 -15.50 -11.41
CA LEU A 85 20.03 -14.10 -11.43
C LEU A 85 20.78 -13.25 -12.47
N TYR A 86 21.92 -13.72 -13.01
CA TYR A 86 22.62 -13.05 -14.12
C TYR A 86 21.87 -13.19 -15.46
N ILE A 87 20.90 -14.10 -15.53
CA ILE A 87 20.06 -14.34 -16.72
C ILE A 87 18.91 -13.31 -16.79
N ILE A 88 18.58 -12.65 -15.66
CA ILE A 88 17.54 -11.62 -15.61
C ILE A 88 18.17 -10.26 -15.94
N PRO A 89 17.69 -9.54 -16.97
CA PRO A 89 18.15 -8.18 -17.26
C PRO A 89 17.96 -7.28 -16.03
N GLY A 90 19.06 -6.73 -15.51
CA GLY A 90 19.06 -5.92 -14.27
C GLY A 90 19.34 -6.69 -12.96
N GLY A 91 19.45 -8.02 -13.00
CA GLY A 91 19.72 -8.85 -11.82
C GLY A 91 21.14 -8.72 -11.24
N VAL A 92 22.10 -8.27 -12.04
CA VAL A 92 23.54 -8.15 -11.67
C VAL A 92 23.76 -7.16 -10.51
N GLY A 93 23.04 -6.03 -10.50
CA GLY A 93 23.13 -5.04 -9.42
C GLY A 93 22.45 -5.51 -8.13
N MET A 94 21.32 -6.21 -8.26
CA MET A 94 20.54 -6.70 -7.12
C MET A 94 21.22 -7.89 -6.42
N ALA A 95 21.78 -8.83 -7.18
CA ALA A 95 22.45 -10.01 -6.63
C ALA A 95 23.66 -9.61 -5.77
N ASN A 96 24.51 -8.69 -6.26
CA ASN A 96 25.67 -8.21 -5.52
C ASN A 96 25.29 -7.37 -4.28
N THR A 97 24.21 -6.57 -4.35
CA THR A 97 23.75 -5.72 -3.23
C THR A 97 23.04 -6.52 -2.14
N LEU A 98 22.29 -7.56 -2.51
CA LEU A 98 21.58 -8.44 -1.56
C LEU A 98 22.51 -9.48 -0.91
N ALA A 99 23.51 -9.98 -1.63
CA ALA A 99 24.50 -10.91 -1.09
C ALA A 99 25.49 -10.24 -0.10
N SER A 100 25.64 -8.91 -0.14
CA SER A 100 26.59 -8.15 0.69
C SER A 100 25.97 -7.39 1.86
N ASN A 101 24.64 -7.21 1.90
CA ASN A 101 23.97 -6.49 3.00
C ASN A 101 23.32 -7.44 4.00
N THR A 102 24.06 -7.73 5.07
CA THR A 102 23.64 -8.59 6.20
C THR A 102 22.79 -7.88 7.26
N GLY A 103 22.06 -6.82 6.91
CA GLY A 103 21.52 -5.85 7.89
C GLY A 103 20.06 -5.44 7.74
N TRP A 104 19.24 -6.20 7.01
CA TRP A 104 17.81 -5.88 6.81
C TRP A 104 16.94 -7.07 7.21
N PRO A 105 15.95 -6.95 8.12
CA PRO A 105 15.48 -5.75 8.81
C PRO A 105 16.43 -5.30 9.95
N PRO A 106 16.79 -4.00 10.01
CA PRO A 106 17.85 -3.46 10.87
C PRO A 106 17.51 -3.39 12.37
N LEU A 107 16.36 -3.92 12.80
CA LEU A 107 15.85 -3.81 14.18
C LEU A 107 15.71 -5.16 14.91
N LEU A 108 16.01 -6.27 14.23
CA LEU A 108 15.95 -7.61 14.82
C LEU A 108 17.38 -8.10 15.05
N GLY A 109 18.00 -7.60 16.13
CA GLY A 109 19.36 -7.95 16.58
C GLY A 109 19.49 -9.40 17.08
N SER A 110 18.93 -10.35 16.35
CA SER A 110 18.87 -11.77 16.73
C SER A 110 19.90 -12.60 15.99
N SER A 111 20.27 -13.74 16.59
CA SER A 111 21.18 -14.75 16.04
C SER A 111 20.94 -15.04 14.56
N ASN A 112 22.03 -15.32 13.82
CA ASN A 112 22.00 -15.63 12.38
C ASN A 112 20.94 -16.69 12.02
N SER A 113 20.75 -17.70 12.87
CA SER A 113 19.74 -18.74 12.68
C SER A 113 18.29 -18.23 12.75
N MET A 114 18.02 -17.23 13.60
CA MET A 114 16.69 -16.62 13.74
C MET A 114 16.37 -15.69 12.55
N LEU A 115 17.37 -14.99 12.02
CA LEU A 115 17.23 -14.22 10.77
C LEU A 115 16.85 -15.13 9.60
N GLY A 116 17.48 -16.30 9.48
CA GLY A 116 17.11 -17.31 8.49
C GLY A 116 15.62 -17.68 8.54
N LEU A 117 15.09 -17.97 9.74
CA LEU A 117 13.68 -18.29 9.94
C LEU A 117 12.73 -17.14 9.58
N ILE A 118 13.10 -15.90 9.90
CA ILE A 118 12.30 -14.72 9.54
C ILE A 118 12.21 -14.58 8.02
N PHE A 119 13.30 -14.79 7.30
CA PHE A 119 13.32 -14.74 5.84
C PHE A 119 12.50 -15.87 5.19
N VAL A 120 12.50 -17.09 5.76
CA VAL A 120 11.56 -18.15 5.35
C VAL A 120 10.12 -17.69 5.56
N GLY A 121 9.81 -17.14 6.73
CA GLY A 121 8.50 -16.62 7.06
C GLY A 121 8.04 -15.53 6.08
N ALA A 122 8.93 -14.59 5.75
CA ALA A 122 8.69 -13.55 4.76
C ALA A 122 8.45 -14.12 3.36
N SER A 123 9.24 -15.11 2.93
CA SER A 123 9.05 -15.79 1.65
C SER A 123 7.66 -16.44 1.55
N VAL A 124 7.26 -17.19 2.58
CA VAL A 124 5.93 -17.82 2.65
C VAL A 124 4.83 -16.77 2.68
N MET A 125 4.99 -15.71 3.47
CA MET A 125 4.04 -14.60 3.55
C MET A 125 3.82 -13.97 2.17
N VAL A 126 4.90 -13.65 1.45
CA VAL A 126 4.83 -13.09 0.09
C VAL A 126 4.07 -14.05 -0.86
N LEU A 127 4.34 -15.37 -0.82
CA LEU A 127 3.61 -16.34 -1.65
C LEU A 127 2.10 -16.33 -1.39
N THR A 128 1.69 -16.18 -0.13
CA THR A 128 0.27 -16.14 0.23
C THR A 128 -0.42 -14.84 -0.19
N LEU A 129 0.35 -13.76 -0.38
CA LEU A 129 -0.17 -12.45 -0.80
C LEU A 129 -0.36 -12.33 -2.32
N ILE A 130 0.34 -13.13 -3.13
CA ILE A 130 0.23 -13.15 -4.60
C ILE A 130 -1.23 -13.08 -5.11
N PRO A 131 -2.15 -13.97 -4.69
CA PRO A 131 -3.53 -13.92 -5.19
C PRO A 131 -4.25 -12.60 -4.86
N LYS A 132 -3.96 -11.99 -3.70
CA LYS A 132 -4.56 -10.70 -3.32
C LYS A 132 -3.98 -9.54 -4.13
N VAL A 133 -2.68 -9.55 -4.37
CA VAL A 133 -1.99 -8.51 -5.14
C VAL A 133 -2.49 -8.48 -6.58
N ALA A 134 -2.71 -9.66 -7.19
CA ALA A 134 -3.31 -9.77 -8.52
C ALA A 134 -4.69 -9.09 -8.60
N GLU A 135 -5.54 -9.29 -7.59
CA GLU A 135 -6.85 -8.66 -7.51
C GLU A 135 -6.76 -7.15 -7.32
N ILE A 136 -5.85 -6.67 -6.46
CA ILE A 136 -5.59 -5.25 -6.25
C ILE A 136 -5.21 -4.59 -7.57
N ILE A 137 -4.27 -5.15 -8.31
CA ILE A 137 -3.75 -4.51 -9.51
C ILE A 137 -4.80 -4.49 -10.62
N LYS A 138 -5.56 -5.57 -10.75
CA LYS A 138 -6.71 -5.60 -11.64
C LYS A 138 -7.74 -4.53 -11.25
N GLY A 139 -8.00 -4.32 -9.96
CA GLY A 139 -8.85 -3.23 -9.45
C GLY A 139 -8.29 -1.84 -9.77
N ALA A 140 -7.00 -1.64 -9.52
CA ALA A 140 -6.27 -0.40 -9.79
C ALA A 140 -6.37 -0.01 -11.26
N MET A 141 -6.01 -0.95 -12.12
CA MET A 141 -5.97 -0.73 -13.56
C MET A 141 -7.35 -0.62 -14.18
N SER A 142 -8.37 -1.29 -13.63
CA SER A 142 -9.76 -1.13 -14.10
C SER A 142 -10.41 0.15 -13.56
N GLY A 143 -9.82 0.82 -12.57
CA GLY A 143 -10.41 1.99 -11.90
C GLY A 143 -11.65 1.64 -11.09
N ARG A 144 -11.81 0.36 -10.71
CA ARG A 144 -12.86 -0.05 -9.78
C ARG A 144 -12.44 0.39 -8.38
N PRO A 145 -13.35 0.97 -7.58
CA PRO A 145 -13.03 1.38 -6.22
C PRO A 145 -12.52 0.16 -5.45
N PHE A 146 -11.34 0.28 -4.86
CA PHE A 146 -10.75 -0.80 -4.09
C PHE A 146 -11.59 -1.03 -2.84
N ALA A 147 -12.06 -2.26 -2.63
CA ALA A 147 -12.72 -2.67 -1.39
C ALA A 147 -11.80 -2.56 -0.15
N PHE A 148 -10.51 -2.23 -0.31
CA PHE A 148 -9.57 -2.09 0.81
C PHE A 148 -9.91 -0.92 1.76
N GLY A 149 -10.55 0.15 1.27
CA GLY A 149 -10.97 1.28 2.11
C GLY A 149 -12.23 1.02 2.93
N SER A 150 -13.18 0.24 2.38
CA SER A 150 -14.43 -0.11 3.05
C SER A 150 -14.31 -1.38 3.90
N ALA A 151 -13.51 -2.37 3.48
CA ALA A 151 -13.32 -3.63 4.20
C ALA A 151 -12.46 -3.50 5.46
N ILE A 152 -11.53 -2.55 5.54
CA ILE A 152 -10.86 -2.23 6.82
C ILE A 152 -11.84 -1.56 7.79
N GLY A 153 -12.81 -0.77 7.28
CA GLY A 153 -13.89 -0.21 8.08
C GLY A 153 -14.95 -1.23 8.51
N GLU A 154 -15.28 -2.20 7.66
CA GLU A 154 -16.24 -3.28 7.93
C GLU A 154 -15.67 -4.42 8.77
N ALA A 155 -14.40 -4.81 8.60
CA ALA A 155 -13.76 -5.84 9.43
C ALA A 155 -13.52 -5.37 10.87
N TRP A 156 -13.40 -4.05 11.08
CA TRP A 156 -13.43 -3.43 12.41
C TRP A 156 -14.84 -3.00 12.85
N GLY A 157 -15.84 -3.14 11.98
CA GLY A 157 -17.24 -2.80 12.25
C GLY A 157 -17.85 -3.52 13.46
N PRO A 158 -17.64 -4.84 13.64
CA PRO A 158 -18.14 -5.56 14.82
C PRO A 158 -17.44 -5.15 16.11
N VAL A 159 -16.16 -4.78 16.03
CA VAL A 159 -15.38 -4.30 17.19
C VAL A 159 -15.83 -2.88 17.58
N ARG A 160 -16.21 -2.06 16.59
CA ARG A 160 -16.81 -0.73 16.80
C ARG A 160 -18.23 -0.79 17.34
N GLY A 161 -19.02 -1.80 16.95
CA GLY A 161 -20.38 -2.04 17.45
C GLY A 161 -20.42 -2.44 18.93
N LEU A 162 -19.39 -3.13 19.42
CA LEU A 162 -19.26 -3.48 20.84
C LEU A 162 -18.71 -2.32 21.70
N TYR A 163 -17.81 -1.50 21.15
CA TYR A 163 -17.24 -0.35 21.88
C TYR A 163 -18.11 0.91 21.84
N GLY A 164 -18.96 1.06 20.82
CA GLY A 164 -19.79 2.24 20.62
C GLY A 164 -21.03 2.33 21.55
N SER A 165 -21.50 1.21 22.09
CA SER A 165 -22.71 1.16 22.92
C SER A 165 -22.45 1.36 24.42
N THR A 166 -21.21 1.23 24.88
CA THR A 166 -20.89 1.30 26.33
C THR A 166 -19.94 2.43 26.71
N LEU A 167 -19.13 2.97 25.77
CA LEU A 167 -18.14 4.03 26.06
C LEU A 167 -18.22 5.24 25.11
N GLY A 168 -19.28 5.34 24.29
CA GLY A 168 -19.48 6.40 23.29
C GLY A 168 -19.20 7.84 23.77
N PRO A 169 -19.70 8.26 24.94
CA PRO A 169 -19.46 9.62 25.45
C PRO A 169 -17.99 9.90 25.81
N GLN A 170 -17.22 8.89 26.22
CA GLN A 170 -15.83 9.07 26.65
C GLN A 170 -14.86 9.11 25.47
N VAL A 171 -15.13 8.35 24.41
CA VAL A 171 -14.30 8.33 23.20
C VAL A 171 -14.46 9.63 22.41
N ASP A 172 -15.66 10.21 22.38
CA ASP A 172 -15.88 11.53 21.78
C ASP A 172 -15.21 12.65 22.59
N ALA A 173 -15.16 12.54 23.92
CA ALA A 173 -14.41 13.47 24.76
C ALA A 173 -12.89 13.36 24.50
N VAL A 174 -12.32 12.16 24.40
CA VAL A 174 -10.90 11.97 24.11
C VAL A 174 -10.53 12.42 22.70
N ARG A 175 -11.41 12.23 21.70
CA ARG A 175 -11.20 12.74 20.34
C ARG A 175 -11.22 14.27 20.30
N LYS A 176 -12.12 14.90 21.04
CA LYS A 176 -12.20 16.37 21.14
C LYS A 176 -10.98 16.95 21.87
N TYR A 177 -10.60 16.37 23.01
CA TYR A 177 -9.42 16.79 23.77
C TYR A 177 -8.10 16.52 23.03
N GLY A 178 -7.94 15.37 22.37
CA GLY A 178 -6.73 15.05 21.61
C GLY A 178 -6.52 15.94 20.38
N GLY A 179 -7.61 16.30 19.69
CA GLY A 179 -7.56 17.25 18.57
C GLY A 179 -7.20 18.68 19.02
N GLU A 180 -7.74 19.12 20.15
CA GLU A 180 -7.44 20.44 20.73
C GLU A 180 -6.00 20.52 21.27
N ILE A 181 -5.50 19.46 21.91
CA ILE A 181 -4.11 19.40 22.41
C ILE A 181 -3.10 19.38 21.25
N GLY A 182 -3.37 18.62 20.19
CA GLY A 182 -2.51 18.58 18.99
C GLY A 182 -2.45 19.93 18.27
N ALA A 183 -3.59 20.61 18.14
CA ALA A 183 -3.68 21.94 17.54
C ALA A 183 -2.92 23.00 18.38
N GLN A 184 -3.01 22.93 19.71
CA GLN A 184 -2.30 23.85 20.61
C GLN A 184 -0.78 23.62 20.59
N GLN A 185 -0.32 22.36 20.56
CA GLN A 185 1.11 22.04 20.47
C GLN A 185 1.70 22.49 19.13
N PHE A 186 0.98 22.27 18.03
CA PHE A 186 1.37 22.79 16.72
C PHE A 186 1.45 24.33 16.74
N TYR A 187 0.42 25.00 17.25
CA TYR A 187 0.42 26.46 17.36
C TYR A 187 1.60 26.98 18.19
N ARG A 188 1.91 26.35 19.34
CA ARG A 188 3.08 26.72 20.16
C ARG A 188 4.39 26.50 19.42
N SER A 189 4.54 25.39 18.69
CA SER A 189 5.77 25.06 17.94
C SER A 189 6.02 25.99 16.76
N VAL A 190 4.94 26.47 16.12
CA VAL A 190 5.02 27.46 15.05
C VAL A 190 5.30 28.85 15.65
N ASN A 191 4.61 29.20 16.74
CA ASN A 191 4.75 30.51 17.39
C ASN A 191 6.14 30.71 18.03
N SER A 192 6.80 29.64 18.50
CA SER A 192 8.15 29.72 19.08
C SER A 192 9.26 29.93 18.04
N ARG A 193 8.96 29.77 16.75
CA ARG A 193 9.92 29.95 15.64
C ARG A 193 9.78 31.28 14.90
N VAL A 194 8.75 32.08 15.24
CA VAL A 194 8.46 33.34 14.56
C VAL A 194 8.77 34.51 15.47
N ASN A 195 9.76 35.33 15.05
CA ASN A 195 10.15 36.57 15.71
C ASN A 195 8.91 37.48 15.90
N PRO A 196 8.60 37.98 17.11
CA PRO A 196 7.39 38.76 17.40
C PRO A 196 7.14 39.94 16.46
N GLU A 197 8.20 40.54 15.93
CA GLU A 197 8.13 41.69 15.03
C GLU A 197 7.56 41.37 13.61
N ASN A 198 7.53 40.08 13.22
CA ASN A 198 7.06 39.62 11.90
C ASN A 198 5.81 38.70 11.97
N ARG A 199 5.12 38.64 13.11
CA ARG A 199 3.99 37.71 13.32
C ARG A 199 2.81 37.97 12.39
N ASP A 200 2.47 39.23 12.18
CA ASP A 200 1.25 39.60 11.44
C ASP A 200 1.41 39.46 9.93
N THR A 201 2.64 39.64 9.42
CA THR A 201 2.95 39.56 7.98
C THR A 201 3.12 38.12 7.51
N ALA A 202 3.74 37.24 8.31
CA ALA A 202 3.96 35.84 7.97
C ALA A 202 2.66 35.00 8.03
N PHE A 203 1.81 35.23 9.03
CA PHE A 203 0.55 34.49 9.20
C PHE A 203 -0.50 34.91 8.17
N SER A 204 -0.44 36.15 7.69
CA SER A 204 -1.37 36.72 6.71
C SER A 204 -1.13 36.21 5.27
N ARG A 205 0.11 35.99 4.85
CA ARG A 205 0.42 35.73 3.44
C ARG A 205 0.43 34.25 3.01
N GLY A 206 0.63 33.32 3.95
CA GLY A 206 0.83 31.90 3.60
C GLY A 206 -0.38 30.97 3.78
N LEU A 207 -1.40 31.40 4.53
CA LEU A 207 -2.50 30.51 4.91
C LEU A 207 -3.72 30.65 3.99
N PRO A 208 -4.29 29.54 3.50
CA PRO A 208 -5.57 29.55 2.79
C PRO A 208 -6.69 30.20 3.63
N GLN A 209 -7.63 30.91 3.00
CA GLN A 209 -8.65 31.67 3.74
C GLN A 209 -9.54 30.81 4.64
N TRP A 210 -9.90 29.62 4.19
CA TRP A 210 -10.69 28.68 5.00
C TRP A 210 -10.01 28.34 6.34
N PHE A 211 -8.67 28.31 6.37
CA PHE A 211 -7.89 27.99 7.57
C PHE A 211 -7.85 29.17 8.54
N LYS A 212 -7.79 30.40 8.01
CA LYS A 212 -7.91 31.62 8.83
C LYS A 212 -9.29 31.72 9.47
N ASP A 213 -10.33 31.39 8.72
CA ASP A 213 -11.71 31.35 9.23
C ASP A 213 -11.92 30.27 10.29
N TYR A 214 -11.24 29.14 10.15
CA TYR A 214 -11.25 28.08 11.15
C TYR A 214 -10.59 28.54 12.46
N ILE A 215 -9.41 29.15 12.39
CA ILE A 215 -8.71 29.67 13.57
C ILE A 215 -9.53 30.77 14.26
N ARG A 216 -10.15 31.68 13.49
CA ARG A 216 -11.00 32.75 14.05
C ARG A 216 -12.22 32.20 14.80
N ARG A 217 -12.84 31.14 14.28
CA ARG A 217 -13.93 30.44 14.97
C ARG A 217 -13.45 29.69 16.22
N ALA A 218 -12.27 29.08 16.15
CA ALA A 218 -11.68 28.32 17.26
C ALA A 218 -11.17 29.23 18.39
N SER A 219 -10.71 30.45 18.09
CA SER A 219 -10.20 31.40 19.09
C SER A 219 -11.29 32.11 19.88
N GLY A 220 -12.58 31.89 19.56
CA GLY A 220 -13.70 32.44 20.32
C GLY A 220 -13.84 33.97 20.24
N GLN A 221 -13.12 34.63 19.33
CA GLN A 221 -13.18 36.10 19.17
C GLN A 221 -14.55 36.63 18.69
N ASP A 222 -15.46 35.76 18.25
CA ASP A 222 -16.82 36.13 17.85
C ASP A 222 -17.81 36.30 19.02
N ARG A 223 -17.38 36.08 20.28
CA ARG A 223 -18.28 36.14 21.45
C ARG A 223 -18.43 37.52 22.10
N THR A 224 -17.77 38.56 21.60
CA THR A 224 -17.80 39.90 22.23
C THR A 224 -18.64 40.95 21.48
N GLN A 225 -19.45 40.56 20.49
CA GLN A 225 -20.40 41.47 19.82
C GLN A 225 -21.87 41.02 19.93
N ARG A 226 -22.28 40.51 21.08
CA ARG A 226 -23.70 40.43 21.47
C ARG A 226 -23.88 40.92 22.89
#